data_AF-A0A954Q6Y6-F1
#
_entry.id   AF-A0A954Q6Y6-F1
#
_cell.length_a   1.000
_cell.length_b   1.000
_cell.length_c   1.000
_cell.angle_alpha   90.00
_cell.angle_beta   90.00
_cell.angle_gamma   90.00
#
_symmetry.space_group_name_H-M   'P 1'
#
loop_
_entity.id
_entity.type
_entity.pdbx_description
1 polymer ?
#
loop_
_entity_poly.entity_id
_entity_poly.type
_entity_poly.pdbx_seq_one_letter_code
_entity_poly.pdbx_strand_id
1 'polypeptide(L)'
;MKSSDSPDLEFTVSPTDVDEDQFVSIWNIASSTMGGNAVQTRTLASRLLGFLCKHRCGLLTVSSTDAKYLDDWFERDNSLLYDWKPESEKVDVLSQHAYVPFDAFCNFVRANKFKSDQNHSPRRADRVDWFTNDWNVG
;
A
#
# COMPACT_ATOMS: atom_id res chain seq x y z
N MET A 1 7.38 -20.40 -26.62
CA MET A 1 6.83 -19.93 -25.32
C MET A 1 7.92 -19.14 -24.64
N LYS A 2 7.80 -17.81 -24.55
CA LYS A 2 8.69 -17.01 -23.69
C LYS A 2 7.96 -16.86 -22.36
N SER A 3 8.46 -17.53 -21.32
CA SER A 3 8.09 -17.18 -19.95
C SER A 3 8.48 -15.73 -19.74
N SER A 4 7.49 -14.86 -19.58
CA SER A 4 7.70 -13.49 -19.13
C SER A 4 8.00 -13.56 -17.64
N ASP A 5 9.26 -13.84 -17.29
CA ASP A 5 9.79 -13.47 -15.98
C ASP A 5 9.84 -11.95 -15.93
N SER A 6 8.73 -11.33 -15.50
CA SER A 6 8.80 -9.97 -14.98
C SER A 6 9.76 -10.05 -13.78
N PRO A 7 10.81 -9.21 -13.72
CA PRO A 7 11.79 -9.26 -12.64
C PRO A 7 11.03 -9.20 -11.31
N ASP A 8 11.27 -10.18 -10.44
CA ASP A 8 10.72 -10.15 -9.09
C ASP A 8 11.27 -8.88 -8.43
N LEU A 9 10.40 -7.89 -8.26
CA LEU A 9 10.75 -6.62 -7.66
C LEU A 9 11.17 -6.89 -6.22
N GLU A 10 12.43 -6.64 -5.90
CA GLU A 10 12.93 -6.71 -4.54
C GLU A 10 12.54 -5.44 -3.79
N PHE A 11 11.77 -5.58 -2.72
CA PHE A 11 11.36 -4.46 -1.89
C PHE A 11 12.48 -4.07 -0.93
N THR A 12 12.70 -2.76 -0.80
CA THR A 12 13.69 -2.22 0.13
C THR A 12 13.02 -1.25 1.11
N VAL A 13 13.71 -0.99 2.22
CA VAL A 13 13.32 0.02 3.21
C VAL A 13 14.57 0.68 3.79
N SER A 14 14.50 1.98 4.10
CA SER A 14 15.55 2.62 4.89
C SER A 14 15.43 2.16 6.34
N PRO A 15 16.54 1.81 7.03
CA PRO A 15 16.50 1.49 8.46
C PRO A 15 15.89 2.60 9.34
N THR A 16 15.92 3.86 8.86
CA THR A 16 15.33 5.01 9.56
C THR A 16 13.81 5.12 9.41
N ASP A 17 13.24 4.40 8.45
CA ASP A 17 11.81 4.46 8.11
C ASP A 17 11.02 3.29 8.72
N VAL A 18 11.73 2.36 9.37
CA VAL A 18 11.19 1.26 10.14
C VAL A 18 11.14 1.70 11.60
N ASP A 19 9.98 1.61 12.22
CA ASP A 19 9.84 1.96 13.64
C ASP A 19 10.39 0.86 14.58
N GLU A 20 10.29 1.11 15.88
CA GLU A 20 10.78 0.21 16.92
C GLU A 20 10.11 -1.17 16.88
N ASP A 21 8.88 -1.24 16.37
CA ASP A 21 8.06 -2.46 16.26
C ASP A 21 8.16 -3.13 14.88
N GLN A 22 9.09 -2.68 14.03
CA GLN A 22 9.33 -3.18 12.67
C GLN A 22 8.24 -2.86 11.64
N PHE A 23 7.39 -1.88 11.93
CA PHE A 23 6.39 -1.37 11.00
C PHE A 23 6.97 -0.27 10.12
N VAL A 24 6.45 -0.22 8.90
CA VAL A 24 6.80 0.79 7.90
C VAL A 24 5.58 1.08 7.03
N SER A 25 5.44 2.32 6.56
CA SER A 25 4.37 2.69 5.66
C SER A 25 4.56 2.10 4.25
N ILE A 26 3.44 1.80 3.56
CA ILE A 26 3.47 1.38 2.15
C ILE A 26 4.19 2.41 1.28
N TRP A 27 4.04 3.70 1.61
CA TRP A 27 4.76 4.77 0.91
C TRP A 27 6.28 4.66 1.08
N ASN A 28 6.78 4.43 2.29
CA ASN A 28 8.22 4.35 2.54
C ASN A 28 8.85 3.12 1.87
N ILE A 29 8.15 1.97 1.87
CA ILE A 29 8.56 0.80 1.08
C ILE A 29 8.66 1.17 -0.40
N ALA A 30 7.61 1.78 -0.95
CA ALA A 30 7.58 2.14 -2.36
C ALA A 30 8.66 3.18 -2.72
N SER A 31 8.87 4.16 -1.85
CA SER A 31 9.83 5.25 -2.02
C SER A 31 11.26 4.72 -2.01
N SER A 32 11.61 3.91 -1.02
CA SER A 32 12.92 3.26 -0.94
C SER A 32 13.18 2.39 -2.16
N THR A 33 12.20 1.55 -2.54
CA THR A 33 12.31 0.64 -3.70
C THR A 33 12.48 1.40 -5.02
N MET A 34 11.93 2.60 -5.14
CA MET A 34 12.00 3.44 -6.34
C MET A 34 13.09 4.53 -6.25
N GLY A 35 13.98 4.47 -5.26
CA GLY A 35 15.07 5.44 -5.11
C GLY A 35 14.59 6.89 -4.87
N GLY A 36 13.44 7.07 -4.21
CA GLY A 36 12.88 8.37 -3.86
C GLY A 36 12.18 9.11 -5.02
N ASN A 37 12.01 8.49 -6.19
CA ASN A 37 11.27 9.10 -7.28
C ASN A 37 9.77 9.14 -6.98
N ALA A 38 9.21 10.33 -6.73
CA ALA A 38 7.81 10.48 -6.31
C ALA A 38 6.77 9.87 -7.28
N VAL A 39 6.98 10.00 -8.60
CA VAL A 39 6.05 9.47 -9.61
C VAL A 39 6.07 7.94 -9.61
N GLN A 40 7.26 7.34 -9.57
CA GLN A 40 7.41 5.90 -9.50
C GLN A 40 6.95 5.33 -8.15
N THR A 41 7.20 6.08 -7.06
CA THR A 41 6.72 5.78 -5.71
C THR A 41 5.21 5.68 -5.68
N ARG A 42 4.51 6.73 -6.14
CA ARG A 42 3.04 6.74 -6.22
C ARG A 42 2.51 5.62 -7.10
N THR A 43 3.18 5.35 -8.23
CA THR A 43 2.82 4.24 -9.12
C THR A 43 2.92 2.89 -8.42
N LEU A 44 4.02 2.64 -7.71
CA LEU A 44 4.20 1.39 -6.96
C LEU A 44 3.22 1.30 -5.78
N ALA A 45 3.06 2.37 -5.01
CA ALA A 45 2.13 2.44 -3.88
C ALA A 45 0.68 2.18 -4.31
N SER A 46 0.24 2.77 -5.43
CA SER A 46 -1.07 2.51 -6.06
C SER A 46 -1.26 1.01 -6.35
N ARG A 47 -0.26 0.38 -6.96
CA ARG A 47 -0.29 -1.06 -7.30
C ARG A 47 -0.28 -1.94 -6.05
N LEU A 48 0.50 -1.58 -5.03
CA LEU A 48 0.54 -2.27 -3.75
C LEU A 48 -0.81 -2.18 -3.02
N LEU A 49 -1.39 -0.99 -2.88
CA LEU A 49 -2.72 -0.82 -2.25
C LEU A 49 -3.77 -1.67 -2.96
N GLY A 50 -3.80 -1.65 -4.30
CA GLY A 50 -4.71 -2.48 -5.08
C GLY A 50 -4.50 -3.97 -4.84
N PHE A 51 -3.25 -4.42 -4.85
CA PHE A 51 -2.89 -5.82 -4.61
C PHE A 51 -3.25 -6.29 -3.20
N LEU A 52 -2.86 -5.53 -2.18
CA LEU A 52 -3.13 -5.84 -0.78
C LEU A 52 -4.64 -5.93 -0.51
N CYS A 53 -5.42 -5.00 -1.06
CA CYS A 53 -6.88 -5.03 -0.99
C CYS A 53 -7.45 -6.26 -1.70
N LYS A 54 -7.03 -6.53 -2.94
CA LYS A 54 -7.50 -7.69 -3.72
C LYS A 54 -7.24 -9.02 -3.03
N HIS A 55 -6.14 -9.11 -2.29
CA HIS A 55 -5.76 -10.29 -1.52
C HIS A 55 -6.17 -10.23 -0.04
N ARG A 56 -6.99 -9.24 0.35
CA ARG A 56 -7.53 -9.08 1.73
C ARG A 56 -6.40 -9.18 2.77
N CYS A 57 -5.32 -8.42 2.56
CA CYS A 57 -4.17 -8.43 3.44
C CYS A 57 -4.58 -7.96 4.85
N GLY A 58 -4.43 -8.85 5.84
CA GLY A 58 -4.73 -8.57 7.26
C GLY A 58 -3.54 -8.07 8.07
N LEU A 59 -2.41 -7.75 7.43
CA LEU A 59 -1.21 -7.21 8.09
C LEU A 59 -1.23 -5.69 8.24
N LEU A 60 -2.22 -5.04 7.64
CA LEU A 60 -2.27 -3.58 7.58
C LEU A 60 -2.76 -3.03 8.91
N THR A 61 -1.98 -2.09 9.45
CA THR A 61 -2.26 -1.33 10.65
C THR A 61 -2.26 0.15 10.34
N VAL A 62 -3.10 0.89 11.05
CA VAL A 62 -3.14 2.34 11.05
C VAL A 62 -3.15 2.82 12.50
N SER A 63 -2.37 3.86 12.81
CA SER A 63 -2.40 4.40 14.16
C SER A 63 -3.76 5.06 14.44
N SER A 64 -4.17 5.11 15.70
CA SER A 64 -5.40 5.84 16.07
C SER A 64 -5.42 7.31 15.59
N THR A 65 -4.26 7.97 15.56
CA THR A 65 -4.12 9.35 15.06
C THR A 65 -4.29 9.43 13.55
N ASP A 66 -3.66 8.52 12.82
CA ASP A 66 -3.74 8.47 11.37
C ASP A 66 -5.14 8.05 10.90
N ALA A 67 -5.81 7.14 11.61
CA ALA A 67 -7.18 6.74 11.33
C ALA A 67 -8.11 7.97 11.38
N LYS A 68 -7.99 8.78 12.44
CA LYS A 68 -8.74 10.05 12.55
C LYS A 68 -8.43 11.00 11.39
N TYR A 69 -7.16 11.13 11.01
CA TYR A 69 -6.76 11.98 9.89
C TYR A 69 -7.35 11.51 8.55
N LEU A 70 -7.37 10.19 8.31
CA LEU A 70 -7.97 9.59 7.13
C LEU A 70 -9.49 9.76 7.12
N ASP A 71 -10.15 9.65 8.28
CA ASP A 71 -11.58 9.94 8.43
C ASP A 71 -11.89 11.40 8.08
N ASP A 72 -11.15 12.35 8.64
CA ASP A 72 -11.30 13.78 8.32
C ASP A 72 -11.08 14.07 6.82
N TRP A 73 -10.17 13.35 6.16
CA TRP A 73 -9.97 13.41 4.71
C TRP A 73 -11.15 12.82 3.94
N PHE A 74 -11.66 11.68 4.39
CA PHE A 74 -12.77 10.99 3.77
C PHE A 74 -14.05 11.82 3.83
N GLU A 75 -14.33 12.49 4.96
CA GLU A 75 -15.47 13.40 5.11
C GLU A 75 -15.44 14.57 4.11
N ARG A 76 -14.24 15.03 3.74
CA ARG A 76 -14.06 16.10 2.76
C ARG A 76 -14.16 15.59 1.32
N ASP A 77 -13.64 14.39 1.08
CA ASP A 77 -13.63 13.78 -0.25
C ASP A 77 -13.63 12.25 -0.16
N ASN A 78 -14.82 11.68 -0.35
CA ASN A 78 -15.05 10.24 -0.30
C ASN A 78 -14.25 9.46 -1.36
N SER A 79 -13.71 10.12 -2.39
CA SER A 79 -12.86 9.48 -3.39
C SER A 79 -11.57 8.92 -2.84
N LEU A 80 -11.17 9.33 -1.63
CA LEU A 80 -10.04 8.75 -0.89
C LEU A 80 -10.05 7.20 -0.95
N LEU A 81 -11.21 6.57 -0.77
CA LEU A 81 -11.32 5.11 -0.69
C LEU A 81 -11.32 4.40 -2.05
N TYR A 82 -11.34 5.12 -3.17
CA TYR A 82 -11.44 4.47 -4.48
C TYR A 82 -10.68 5.13 -5.63
N ASP A 83 -10.09 6.31 -5.45
CA ASP A 83 -9.25 6.94 -6.47
C ASP A 83 -7.77 6.56 -6.28
N TRP A 84 -7.46 5.27 -6.42
CA TRP A 84 -6.10 4.75 -6.24
C TRP A 84 -5.33 4.63 -7.56
N LYS A 85 -5.56 5.54 -8.51
CA LYS A 85 -4.80 5.57 -9.76
C LYS A 85 -3.40 6.17 -9.53
N PRO A 86 -2.36 5.80 -10.31
CA PRO A 86 -1.00 6.32 -10.16
C PRO A 86 -0.87 7.83 -10.22
N GLU A 87 -1.85 8.56 -10.76
CA GLU A 87 -1.86 10.02 -10.86
C GLU A 87 -2.55 10.70 -9.67
N SER A 88 -3.20 9.94 -8.79
CA SER A 88 -3.99 10.49 -7.70
C SER A 88 -3.17 10.68 -6.44
N GLU A 89 -3.19 11.89 -5.90
CA GLU A 89 -2.58 12.22 -4.60
C GLU A 89 -3.23 11.46 -3.43
N LYS A 90 -4.43 10.90 -3.62
CA LYS A 90 -5.10 10.05 -2.61
C LYS A 90 -4.29 8.79 -2.31
N VAL A 91 -3.48 8.34 -3.26
CA VAL A 91 -2.54 7.22 -3.06
C VAL A 91 -1.48 7.62 -2.03
N ASP A 92 -0.93 8.82 -2.12
CA ASP A 92 0.09 9.34 -1.22
C ASP A 92 -0.48 9.41 0.19
N VAL A 93 -1.66 10.03 0.33
CA VAL A 93 -2.38 10.14 1.60
C VAL A 93 -2.56 8.77 2.22
N LEU A 94 -3.20 7.81 1.53
CA LEU A 94 -3.46 6.50 2.12
C LEU A 94 -2.19 5.71 2.43
N SER A 95 -1.24 5.67 1.49
CA SER A 95 -0.05 4.81 1.64
C SER A 95 0.96 5.32 2.67
N GLN A 96 0.94 6.62 2.99
CA GLN A 96 1.75 7.18 4.09
C GLN A 96 1.23 6.75 5.47
N HIS A 97 -0.07 6.44 5.56
CA HIS A 97 -0.74 6.07 6.82
C HIS A 97 -1.12 4.58 6.90
N ALA A 98 -0.75 3.79 5.89
CA ALA A 98 -0.94 2.35 5.85
C ALA A 98 0.37 1.65 6.24
N TYR A 99 0.41 1.07 7.43
CA TYR A 99 1.61 0.45 7.98
C TYR A 99 1.54 -1.07 7.92
N VAL A 100 2.68 -1.72 7.72
CA VAL A 100 2.82 -3.18 7.73
C VAL A 100 4.15 -3.58 8.39
N PRO A 101 4.24 -4.76 9.03
CA PRO A 101 5.53 -5.32 9.42
C PRO A 101 6.31 -5.69 8.15
N PHE A 102 7.51 -5.13 7.95
CA PHE A 102 8.20 -5.20 6.66
C PHE A 102 8.45 -6.63 6.17
N ASP A 103 8.97 -7.50 7.03
CA ASP A 103 9.28 -8.89 6.68
C ASP A 103 8.02 -9.70 6.36
N ALA A 104 6.94 -9.49 7.14
CA ALA A 104 5.66 -10.15 6.92
C ALA A 104 5.03 -9.71 5.59
N PHE A 105 5.12 -8.41 5.28
CA PHE A 105 4.72 -7.86 3.99
C PHE A 105 5.49 -8.51 2.83
N CYS A 106 6.83 -8.55 2.92
CA CYS A 106 7.68 -9.17 1.90
C CYS A 106 7.33 -10.65 1.66
N ASN A 107 7.04 -11.39 2.72
CA ASN A 107 6.58 -12.77 2.62
C ASN A 107 5.20 -12.87 1.99
N PHE A 108 4.27 -11.99 2.35
CA PHE A 108 2.90 -11.96 1.81
C PHE A 108 2.90 -11.68 0.30
N VAL A 109 3.62 -10.66 -0.16
CA VAL A 109 3.68 -10.30 -1.59
C VAL A 109 4.36 -11.38 -2.43
N ARG A 110 5.40 -12.04 -1.90
CA ARG A 110 6.07 -13.16 -2.54
C ARG A 110 5.15 -14.38 -2.64
N ALA A 111 4.47 -14.74 -1.54
CA ALA A 111 3.55 -15.88 -1.50
C ALA A 111 2.35 -15.70 -2.46
N ASN A 112 1.86 -14.46 -2.59
CA ASN A 112 0.77 -14.11 -3.48
C ASN A 112 1.23 -13.70 -4.89
N LYS A 113 2.54 -13.83 -5.19
CA LYS A 113 3.14 -13.58 -6.52
C LYS A 113 2.83 -12.19 -7.07
N PHE A 114 3.04 -11.15 -6.26
CA PHE A 114 2.91 -9.77 -6.70
C PHE A 114 3.71 -9.51 -7.97
N LYS A 115 3.09 -8.85 -8.95
CA LYS A 115 3.74 -8.42 -10.19
C LYS A 115 3.59 -6.91 -10.33
N SER A 116 4.72 -6.22 -10.31
CA SER A 116 4.77 -4.76 -10.24
C SER A 116 4.30 -4.08 -11.51
N ASP A 117 4.21 -4.78 -12.64
CA ASP A 117 3.74 -4.30 -13.95
C ASP A 117 2.25 -4.55 -14.18
N GLN A 118 1.57 -5.30 -13.31
CA GLN A 118 0.16 -5.65 -13.46
C GLN A 118 -0.78 -4.63 -12.82
N ASN A 119 -1.98 -4.52 -13.40
CA ASN A 119 -3.07 -3.77 -12.80
C ASN A 119 -3.75 -4.62 -11.73
N HIS A 120 -3.61 -4.20 -10.47
CA HIS A 120 -4.24 -4.86 -9.32
C HIS A 120 -5.54 -4.19 -8.85
N SER A 121 -6.14 -3.30 -9.65
CA SER A 121 -7.30 -2.50 -9.29
C SER A 121 -8.50 -3.34 -8.81
N PRO A 122 -8.82 -3.35 -7.50
CA PRO A 122 -10.00 -4.04 -6.98
C PRO A 122 -11.27 -3.22 -7.24
N ARG A 123 -12.45 -3.81 -7.06
CA ARG A 123 -13.72 -3.07 -7.23
C ARG A 123 -13.84 -2.01 -6.14
N ARG A 124 -14.58 -0.93 -6.41
CA ARG A 124 -14.83 0.13 -5.43
C ARG A 124 -15.40 -0.41 -4.11
N ALA A 125 -16.34 -1.35 -4.17
CA ALA A 125 -16.93 -1.96 -2.99
C ALA A 125 -15.89 -2.74 -2.15
N ASP A 126 -14.98 -3.48 -2.81
CA ASP A 126 -13.95 -4.25 -2.13
C ASP A 126 -12.95 -3.33 -1.39
N ARG A 127 -12.66 -2.15 -1.95
CA ARG A 127 -11.80 -1.15 -1.30
C ARG A 127 -12.42 -0.57 -0.04
N VAL A 128 -13.70 -0.19 -0.13
CA VAL A 128 -14.45 0.37 0.99
C VAL A 128 -14.56 -0.66 2.11
N ASP A 129 -14.93 -1.90 1.76
CA ASP A 129 -15.03 -3.00 2.72
C ASP A 129 -13.69 -3.29 3.41
N TRP A 130 -12.62 -3.45 2.64
CA TRP A 130 -11.29 -3.72 3.18
C TRP A 130 -10.79 -2.59 4.09
N PHE A 131 -10.95 -1.32 3.68
CA PHE A 131 -10.57 -0.19 4.52
C PHE A 131 -11.38 -0.13 5.84
N THR A 132 -12.69 -0.40 5.77
CA THR A 132 -13.58 -0.24 6.92
C THR A 132 -13.46 -1.40 7.91
N ASN A 133 -13.25 -2.62 7.42
CA ASN A 133 -13.43 -3.84 8.22
C ASN A 133 -12.13 -4.64 8.47
N ASP A 134 -11.08 -4.42 7.69
CA ASP A 134 -9.86 -5.24 7.77
C ASP A 134 -8.63 -4.48 8.27
N TRP A 135 -8.66 -3.15 8.22
CA TRP A 135 -7.56 -2.34 8.74
C TRP A 135 -7.58 -2.37 10.26
N ASN A 136 -6.46 -2.77 10.86
CA ASN A 136 -6.34 -2.79 12.32
C ASN A 136 -5.98 -1.40 12.83
N VAL A 137 -6.91 -0.77 13.56
CA VAL A 137 -6.65 0.49 14.26
C VAL A 137 -5.99 0.17 15.60
N GLY A 138 -4.77 0.67 15.81
CA GLY A 138 -3.92 0.36 16.98
C GLY A 138 -3.22 1.58 17.55
#